data_AF-A0AAD1V421-F1
#
_entry.id   AF-A0AAD1V421-F1
#
_cell.length_a   1.000
_cell.length_b   1.000
_cell.length_c   1.000
_cell.angle_alpha   90.00
_cell.angle_beta   90.00
_cell.angle_gamma   90.00
#
_symmetry.space_group_name_H-M   'P 1'
#
loop_
_entity.id
_entity.type
_entity.pdbx_description
1 polymer ?
#
loop_
_entity_poly.entity_id
_entity_poly.type
_entity_poly.pdbx_seq_one_letter_code
_entity_poly.pdbx_strand_id
1 'polypeptide(L)' 'MSLSQQQLEEKVISLEQEMNQVKKILSIDVKKSVPWWEEITGTFADNLAFEEAIELGNQYRQLDKSN' A
#
# COMPACT_ATOMS: atom_id res chain seq x y z
N MET A 1 18.56 11.82 -24.58
CA MET A 1 17.59 11.87 -25.69
C MET A 1 16.22 12.10 -25.08
N SER A 2 15.49 13.15 -25.47
CA SER A 2 14.09 13.34 -25.03
C SER A 2 13.17 12.45 -25.86
N LEU A 3 12.14 11.90 -25.23
CA LEU A 3 11.08 11.19 -25.93
C LEU A 3 10.36 12.16 -26.88
N SER A 4 9.98 11.68 -28.07
CA SER A 4 9.08 12.43 -28.95
C SER A 4 7.68 12.50 -28.32
N GLN A 5 6.88 13.47 -28.77
CA GLN A 5 5.51 13.62 -28.29
C GLN A 5 4.68 12.33 -28.49
N GLN A 6 4.81 11.69 -29.66
CA GLN A 6 4.13 10.41 -29.94
C GLN A 6 4.55 9.29 -28.98
N GLN A 7 5.85 9.18 -28.69
CA GLN A 7 6.33 8.18 -27.74
C GLN A 7 5.80 8.42 -26.33
N LEU A 8 5.54 9.69 -25.96
CA LEU A 8 4.93 10.02 -24.69
C LEU A 8 3.45 9.62 -24.66
N GLU A 9 2.69 9.94 -25.71
CA GLU A 9 1.28 9.59 -25.84
C GLU A 9 1.05 8.07 -25.81
N GLU A 10 1.88 7.29 -26.51
CA GLU A 10 1.84 5.82 -26.48
C GLU A 10 2.05 5.26 -25.07
N LYS A 11 3.03 5.80 -24.33
CA LYS A 11 3.28 5.41 -22.95
C LYS A 11 2.14 5.77 -22.02
N VAL A 12 1.52 6.94 -22.22
CA VAL A 12 0.35 7.36 -21.43
C VAL A 12 -0.83 6.43 -21.68
N ILE A 13 -1.09 6.06 -22.94
CA ILE A 13 -2.15 5.10 -23.29
C ILE A 13 -1.90 3.74 -22.60
N SER A 14 -0.66 3.23 -22.62
CA SER A 14 -0.32 1.98 -21.94
C SER A 14 -0.60 2.08 -20.44
N LEU A 15 -0.16 3.18 -19.80
CA LEU A 15 -0.36 3.39 -18.37
C LEU A 15 -1.84 3.53 -18.00
N GLU A 16 -2.63 4.21 -18.83
CA GLU A 16 -4.08 4.34 -18.63
C GLU A 16 -4.78 2.97 -18.73
N GLN A 17 -4.35 2.12 -19.66
CA GLN A 17 -4.87 0.76 -19.79
C GLN A 17 -4.51 -0.11 -18.58
N GLU A 18 -3.25 -0.10 -18.15
CA GLU A 18 -2.79 -0.82 -16.96
C GLU A 18 -3.51 -0.32 -15.71
N MET A 19 -3.66 1.00 -15.54
CA MET A 19 -4.38 1.59 -14.42
C MET A 19 -5.85 1.17 -14.41
N ASN A 20 -6.50 1.11 -15.59
CA ASN A 20 -7.87 0.62 -15.69
C ASN A 20 -8.00 -0.86 -15.33
N GLN A 21 -7.01 -1.69 -15.67
CA GLN A 21 -6.97 -3.09 -15.25
C GLN A 21 -6.84 -3.21 -13.72
N VAL A 22 -5.93 -2.45 -13.11
CA VAL A 22 -5.77 -2.41 -11.65
C VAL A 22 -7.05 -1.96 -10.96
N LYS A 23 -7.67 -0.87 -11.45
CA LYS A 23 -8.96 -0.40 -10.92
C LYS A 23 -10.06 -1.45 -11.03
N LYS A 24 -10.11 -2.22 -12.11
CA LYS A 24 -11.10 -3.29 -12.31
C LYS A 24 -10.90 -4.43 -11.30
N ILE A 25 -9.66 -4.83 -11.05
CA ILE A 25 -9.30 -5.83 -10.04
C ILE A 25 -9.71 -5.33 -8.64
N LEU A 26 -9.33 -4.10 -8.29
CA LEU A 26 -9.69 -3.51 -7.00
C LEU A 26 -11.21 -3.31 -6.85
N SER A 27 -11.93 -2.96 -7.91
CA SER A 27 -13.39 -2.83 -7.88
C SER A 27 -14.11 -4.15 -7.63
N ILE A 28 -13.46 -5.29 -7.91
CA ILE A 28 -13.95 -6.63 -7.53
C ILE A 28 -13.81 -6.83 -6.02
N ASP A 29 -12.70 -6.36 -5.42
CA ASP A 29 -12.45 -6.44 -3.97
C ASP A 29 -13.25 -5.43 -3.13
N VAL A 30 -13.60 -4.26 -3.69
CA VAL A 30 -14.43 -3.23 -3.02
C VAL A 30 -15.90 -3.70 -2.85
N LYS A 31 -16.29 -4.86 -3.39
CA LYS A 31 -17.55 -5.52 -3.04
C LYS A 31 -17.52 -6.24 -1.68
N LYS A 32 -16.42 -6.15 -0.92
CA LYS A 32 -16.46 -6.52 0.50
C LYS A 32 -17.40 -5.56 1.22
N SER A 33 -18.49 -6.11 1.76
CA SER A 33 -19.51 -5.38 2.52
C SER A 33 -18.95 -4.69 3.77
N VAL A 34 -17.73 -5.05 4.16
CA VAL A 34 -17.05 -4.62 5.37
C VAL A 34 -15.71 -4.02 4.95
N PRO A 35 -15.36 -2.80 5.42
CA PRO A 35 -14.05 -2.22 5.17
C PRO A 35 -12.92 -3.16 5.62
N TRP A 36 -11.84 -3.26 4.84
CA TRP A 36 -10.71 -4.15 5.16
C TRP A 36 -10.13 -3.94 6.56
N TRP A 37 -10.16 -2.71 7.08
CA TRP A 37 -9.67 -2.39 8.42
C TRP A 37 -10.56 -2.99 9.52
N GLU A 38 -11.87 -3.12 9.28
CA GLU A 38 -12.77 -3.85 10.18
C GLU A 38 -12.47 -5.36 10.15
N GLU A 39 -12.11 -5.92 8.98
CA GLU A 39 -11.75 -7.34 8.84
C GLU A 39 -10.47 -7.71 9.61
N ILE A 40 -9.50 -6.80 9.70
CA ILE A 40 -8.21 -7.05 10.37
C ILE A 40 -8.16 -6.53 11.81
N THR A 41 -9.23 -5.90 12.30
CA THR A 41 -9.28 -5.37 13.67
C THR A 41 -9.19 -6.53 14.66
N GLY A 42 -8.25 -6.43 15.59
CA GLY A 42 -8.04 -7.46 16.63
C GLY A 42 -7.22 -8.67 16.20
N THR A 43 -6.77 -8.78 14.94
CA THR A 43 -5.92 -9.89 14.46
C THR A 43 -4.66 -10.09 15.31
N PHE A 44 -4.14 -9.03 15.92
CA PHE A 44 -2.92 -9.05 16.74
C PHE A 44 -3.16 -8.71 18.21
N ALA A 45 -4.43 -8.69 18.68
CA ALA A 45 -4.78 -8.19 20.01
C ALA A 45 -4.02 -8.90 21.16
N ASP A 46 -3.79 -10.20 21.02
CA ASP A 46 -3.10 -11.03 22.03
C ASP A 46 -1.78 -11.61 21.51
N ASN A 47 -1.17 -10.99 20.50
CA ASN A 47 0.05 -11.50 19.88
C ASN A 47 1.31 -10.85 20.51
N LEU A 48 2.00 -11.59 21.38
CA LEU A 48 3.24 -11.15 22.04
C LEU A 48 4.34 -10.71 21.06
N ALA A 49 4.46 -11.37 19.89
CA ALA A 49 5.45 -11.00 18.90
C ALA A 49 5.12 -9.65 18.23
N PHE A 50 3.84 -9.28 18.17
CA PHE A 50 3.42 -7.97 17.71
C PHE A 50 3.81 -6.87 18.71
N GLU A 51 3.60 -7.11 20.01
CA GLU A 51 4.03 -6.20 21.07
C GLU A 51 5.55 -5.96 21.04
N GLU A 52 6.33 -7.03 20.92
CA GLU A 52 7.80 -6.97 20.82
C GLU A 52 8.25 -6.15 19.59
N ALA A 53 7.63 -6.36 18.43
CA ALA A 53 7.93 -5.60 17.22
C ALA A 53 7.63 -4.09 17.38
N ILE A 54 6.55 -3.73 18.07
CA ILE A 54 6.21 -2.34 18.37
C ILE A 54 7.26 -1.72 19.31
N GLU A 55 7.69 -2.45 20.34
CA GLU A 55 8.72 -1.99 21.27
C GLU A 55 10.06 -1.74 20.56
N LEU A 56 10.53 -2.70 19.77
CA LEU A 56 11.77 -2.58 18.99
C LEU A 56 11.72 -1.39 18.03
N GLY A 57 10.59 -1.20 17.33
CA GLY A 57 10.40 -0.06 16.44
C GLY A 57 10.41 1.29 17.19
N ASN A 58 9.87 1.34 18.41
CA ASN A 58 9.92 2.53 19.25
C ASN A 58 11.34 2.84 19.69
N GLN A 59 12.11 1.84 20.13
CA GLN A 59 13.51 2.01 20.51
C GLN A 59 14.32 2.57 19.33
N TYR A 60 14.16 2.02 18.13
CA TYR A 60 14.84 2.50 16.93
C TYR A 60 14.53 3.98 16.62
N ARG A 61 13.25 4.38 16.65
CA ARG A 61 12.84 5.78 16.41
C ARG A 61 13.34 6.74 17.49
N GLN A 62 13.46 6.28 18.74
CA GLN A 62 14.01 7.09 19.82
C GLN A 62 15.51 7.30 19.65
N LEU A 63 16.25 6.24 19.27
CA LEU A 63 17.67 6.32 18.96
C LEU A 63 17.95 7.29 17.81
N ASP A 64 17.16 7.23 16.74
CA ASP A 64 17.27 8.13 15.58
C ASP A 64 17.05 9.62 15.95
N LYS A 65 16.12 9.89 16.87
CA LYS A 65 15.84 11.26 17.36
C LYS A 65 16.85 11.80 18.36
N SER A 66 17.73 10.95 18.89
CA SER A 66 18.75 11.32 19.88
C SER A 66 20.14 11.59 19.28
N ASN A 67 20.28 11.49 17.95
CA ASN A 67 21.44 11.90 17.17
C ASN A 67 21.17 13.20 16.39
#